data_AF-A0A815G9K8-F1
#
_entry.id   AF-A0A815G9K8-F1
#
_cell.length_a   1.000
_cell.length_b   1.000
_cell.length_c   1.000
_cell.angle_alpha   90.00
_cell.angle_beta   90.00
_cell.angle_gamma   90.00
#
_symmetry.space_group_name_H-M   'P 1'
#
loop_
_entity.id
_entity.type
_entity.pdbx_description
1 polymer ?
#
loop_
_entity_poly.entity_id
_entity_poly.type
_entity_poly.pdbx_seq_one_letter_code
_entity_poly.pdbx_strand_id
1 'polypeptide(L)'
;MSKKISFVRGFRVPKQEDIDAALGHDASFSNEFKNSFNPLPSPTSDQDWLANYKEKGQTYTKFLDECPYLDDDSSLQKYIYLTLLDNDDRLSLLNINHLIDYTQRFFQTEVKLLPLFTNFIWNKSKRTWICTTKSRNDSTKEITLRTRYDPTSEHSQICVDNVLNLLKRSVPQDARCLVAITLHDFYSSEPDLFIAGLAQGNARVAAFSFFRYDPRLKFGDEFWYDWKIKQTQSKLISKTLLLRSCRLLTHEIGHLLGIDHCIYYNCLMNGSGHLKEDFSQPLFLCPIDMRKLSELAKFDFIQRYEQLLEFCTENQFKDEINLLEKRLEILKNDKEIIETKKNKNSDGEQIQKVKRLKKK
;
A
#
# COMPACT_ATOMS: atom_id res chain seq x y z
N MET A 1 17.18 14.35 -28.56
CA MET A 1 15.90 13.67 -28.28
C MET A 1 16.22 12.47 -27.40
N SER A 2 15.72 12.41 -26.16
CA SER A 2 15.89 11.21 -25.34
C SER A 2 15.19 10.03 -26.02
N LYS A 3 15.84 8.87 -26.03
CA LYS A 3 15.29 7.64 -26.60
C LYS A 3 14.00 7.30 -25.84
N LYS A 4 12.87 7.21 -26.54
CA LYS A 4 11.60 6.78 -25.93
C LYS A 4 11.76 5.33 -25.46
N ILE A 5 11.61 5.09 -24.15
CA ILE A 5 11.62 3.73 -23.61
C ILE A 5 10.27 3.08 -23.91
N SER A 6 10.30 1.83 -24.38
CA SER A 6 9.11 1.06 -24.68
C SER A 6 8.76 0.14 -23.51
N PHE A 7 7.47 -0.21 -23.41
CA PHE A 7 7.05 -1.36 -22.63
C PHE A 7 7.76 -2.65 -23.07
N VAL A 8 7.83 -3.62 -22.16
CA VAL A 8 8.37 -4.95 -22.44
C VAL A 8 7.66 -5.57 -23.64
N ARG A 9 8.40 -6.34 -24.44
CA ARG A 9 7.87 -6.99 -25.64
C ARG A 9 6.62 -7.82 -25.30
N GLY A 10 5.53 -7.52 -26.00
CA GLY A 10 4.27 -8.26 -25.89
C GLY A 10 3.36 -7.80 -24.74
N PHE A 11 3.72 -6.78 -23.98
CA PHE A 11 2.78 -6.03 -23.16
C PHE A 11 1.95 -5.10 -24.05
N ARG A 12 0.64 -5.07 -23.84
CA ARG A 12 -0.29 -4.16 -24.52
C ARG A 12 -0.88 -3.24 -23.47
N VAL A 13 -0.71 -1.93 -23.65
CA VAL A 13 -1.38 -0.94 -22.81
C VAL A 13 -2.90 -1.14 -22.92
N PRO A 14 -3.62 -1.30 -21.79
CA PRO A 14 -5.07 -1.46 -21.82
C PRO A 14 -5.78 -0.30 -22.51
N LYS A 15 -6.72 -0.63 -23.38
CA LYS A 15 -7.65 0.35 -23.99
C LYS A 15 -8.81 0.61 -23.03
N GLN A 16 -9.62 1.63 -23.34
CA GLN A 16 -10.81 1.95 -22.54
C GLN A 16 -11.75 0.75 -22.37
N GLU A 17 -11.95 -0.06 -23.41
CA GLU A 17 -12.75 -1.29 -23.35
C GLU A 17 -12.18 -2.31 -22.34
N ASP A 18 -10.86 -2.47 -22.30
CA ASP A 18 -10.19 -3.36 -21.33
C ASP A 18 -10.36 -2.84 -19.90
N ILE A 19 -10.27 -1.52 -19.72
CA ILE A 19 -10.42 -0.85 -18.43
C ILE A 19 -11.85 -0.98 -17.91
N ASP A 20 -12.85 -0.74 -18.76
CA ASP A 20 -14.26 -0.88 -18.40
C ASP A 20 -14.61 -2.34 -18.09
N ALA A 21 -14.07 -3.29 -18.87
CA ALA A 21 -14.21 -4.73 -18.59
C ALA A 21 -13.52 -5.12 -17.27
N ALA A 22 -12.33 -4.58 -16.99
CA ALA A 22 -11.60 -4.84 -15.76
C ALA A 22 -12.29 -4.25 -14.53
N LEU A 23 -12.96 -3.11 -14.68
CA LEU A 23 -13.75 -2.49 -13.63
C LEU A 23 -15.05 -3.25 -13.36
N GLY A 24 -15.69 -3.83 -14.39
CA GLY A 24 -16.91 -4.63 -14.32
C GLY A 24 -18.21 -3.80 -14.42
N HIS A 25 -19.26 -4.39 -14.99
CA HIS A 25 -20.50 -3.71 -15.40
C HIS A 25 -21.28 -3.01 -14.27
N ASP A 26 -21.22 -3.52 -13.03
CA ASP A 26 -21.95 -2.92 -11.89
C ASP A 26 -21.18 -1.81 -11.16
N ALA A 27 -20.13 -1.26 -11.75
CA ALA A 27 -19.39 -0.17 -11.10
C ALA A 27 -20.24 1.10 -11.08
N SER A 28 -20.54 1.59 -9.87
CA SER A 28 -21.33 2.80 -9.64
C SER A 28 -20.57 4.11 -9.91
N PHE A 29 -19.38 4.05 -10.52
CA PHE A 29 -18.58 5.25 -10.79
C PHE A 29 -19.02 5.92 -12.09
N SER A 30 -19.30 7.23 -12.01
CA SER A 30 -19.54 8.04 -13.19
C SER A 30 -18.31 8.08 -14.11
N ASN A 31 -18.54 8.40 -15.39
CA ASN A 31 -17.45 8.64 -16.33
C ASN A 31 -16.57 9.82 -15.88
N GLU A 32 -17.16 10.84 -15.27
CA GLU A 32 -16.41 11.97 -14.71
C GLU A 32 -15.43 11.52 -13.62
N PHE A 33 -15.89 10.66 -12.69
CA PHE A 33 -15.03 10.10 -11.66
C PHE A 33 -13.90 9.26 -12.27
N LYS A 34 -14.21 8.36 -13.21
CA LYS A 34 -13.20 7.53 -13.90
C LYS A 34 -12.15 8.39 -14.63
N ASN A 35 -12.57 9.49 -15.25
CA ASN A 35 -11.69 10.41 -15.98
C ASN A 35 -10.86 11.32 -15.06
N SER A 36 -11.11 11.33 -13.75
CA SER A 36 -10.28 12.05 -12.76
C SER A 36 -8.98 11.32 -12.40
N PHE A 37 -8.74 10.13 -12.97
CA PHE A 37 -7.53 9.33 -12.76
C PHE A 37 -6.61 9.41 -13.98
N ASN A 38 -5.31 9.50 -13.72
CA ASN A 38 -4.31 9.53 -14.78
C ASN A 38 -4.18 8.14 -15.43
N PRO A 39 -3.99 8.06 -16.76
CA PRO A 39 -3.75 6.81 -17.45
C PRO A 39 -2.44 6.17 -16.99
N LEU A 40 -2.26 4.87 -17.27
CA LEU A 40 -1.01 4.15 -17.00
C LEU A 40 0.20 4.92 -17.60
N PRO A 41 1.23 5.24 -16.80
CA PRO A 41 2.39 5.96 -17.31
C PRO A 41 3.19 5.10 -18.31
N SER A 42 3.81 5.75 -19.29
CA SER A 42 4.80 5.09 -20.14
C SER A 42 6.15 4.98 -19.41
N PRO A 43 6.92 3.90 -19.63
CA PRO A 43 8.28 3.80 -19.11
C PRO A 43 9.14 5.00 -19.50
N THR A 44 9.90 5.48 -18.54
CA THR A 44 10.88 6.57 -18.62
C THR A 44 12.32 6.07 -18.46
N SER A 45 12.50 4.87 -17.90
CA SER A 45 13.76 4.18 -17.66
C SER A 45 13.70 2.76 -18.20
N ASP A 46 14.82 2.22 -18.67
CA ASP A 46 14.93 0.79 -19.05
C ASP A 46 14.84 -0.15 -17.83
N GLN A 47 14.98 0.39 -16.62
CA GLN A 47 14.79 -0.32 -15.35
C GLN A 47 13.34 -0.23 -14.83
N ASP A 48 12.46 0.57 -15.46
CA ASP A 48 11.05 0.67 -15.03
C ASP A 48 10.38 -0.71 -15.12
N TRP A 49 9.42 -0.97 -14.22
CA TRP A 49 8.83 -2.29 -14.04
C TRP A 49 8.24 -2.83 -15.34
N LEU A 50 7.37 -2.06 -15.99
CA LEU A 50 6.70 -2.48 -17.23
C LEU A 50 7.59 -2.39 -18.49
N ALA A 51 8.85 -1.92 -18.37
CA ALA A 51 9.86 -2.10 -19.41
C ALA A 51 10.46 -3.53 -19.38
N ASN A 52 10.39 -4.21 -18.23
CA ASN A 52 11.02 -5.51 -17.98
C ASN A 52 10.03 -6.65 -17.75
N TYR A 53 8.89 -6.37 -17.12
CA TYR A 53 7.93 -7.37 -16.65
C TYR A 53 6.60 -7.28 -17.40
N LYS A 54 6.20 -8.40 -18.01
CA LYS A 54 4.92 -8.50 -18.71
C LYS A 54 3.82 -8.85 -17.71
N GLU A 55 3.29 -7.83 -17.08
CA GLU A 55 2.16 -7.96 -16.17
C GLU A 55 0.87 -8.28 -16.92
N LYS A 56 0.08 -9.21 -16.37
CA LYS A 56 -1.28 -9.51 -16.86
C LYS A 56 -2.31 -8.56 -16.27
N GLY A 57 -2.02 -8.00 -15.10
CA GLY A 57 -2.98 -7.30 -14.26
C GLY A 57 -4.04 -8.23 -13.67
N GLN A 58 -4.92 -7.63 -12.88
CA GLN A 58 -6.02 -8.33 -12.21
C GLN A 58 -7.29 -7.50 -12.36
N THR A 59 -8.31 -8.08 -12.99
CA THR A 59 -9.65 -7.46 -13.09
C THR A 59 -10.38 -7.57 -11.76
N TYR A 60 -11.47 -6.83 -11.58
CA TYR A 60 -12.34 -6.97 -10.42
C TYR A 60 -12.92 -8.39 -10.32
N THR A 61 -13.42 -8.96 -11.42
CA THR A 61 -13.92 -10.36 -11.44
C THR A 61 -12.84 -11.35 -11.04
N LYS A 62 -11.63 -11.23 -11.62
CA LYS A 62 -10.51 -12.12 -11.27
C LYS A 62 -10.12 -11.99 -9.79
N PHE A 63 -10.19 -10.78 -9.24
CA PHE A 63 -9.98 -10.58 -7.80
C PHE A 63 -11.04 -11.30 -6.96
N LEU A 64 -12.32 -11.30 -7.35
CA LEU A 64 -13.36 -12.06 -6.65
C LEU A 64 -13.06 -13.56 -6.63
N ASP A 65 -12.52 -14.08 -7.73
CA ASP A 65 -12.21 -15.51 -7.87
C ASP A 65 -10.92 -15.93 -7.14
N GLU A 66 -9.94 -15.02 -7.02
CA GLU A 66 -8.60 -15.33 -6.51
C GLU A 66 -8.36 -14.88 -5.06
N CYS A 67 -9.14 -13.93 -4.54
CA CYS A 67 -8.88 -13.34 -3.23
C CYS A 67 -9.26 -14.32 -2.10
N PRO A 68 -8.29 -14.81 -1.30
CA PRO A 68 -8.54 -15.84 -0.29
C PRO A 68 -9.30 -15.31 0.94
N TYR A 69 -9.60 -14.01 0.98
CA TYR A 69 -10.26 -13.35 2.12
C TYR A 69 -11.72 -13.04 1.85
N LEU A 70 -12.27 -13.43 0.70
CA LEU A 70 -13.70 -13.26 0.40
C LEU A 70 -14.56 -14.45 0.85
N ASP A 71 -13.93 -15.57 1.22
CA ASP A 71 -14.63 -16.76 1.74
C ASP A 71 -15.10 -16.60 3.20
N ASP A 72 -16.18 -17.28 3.60
CA ASP A 72 -16.83 -17.16 4.92
C ASP A 72 -15.88 -17.41 6.12
N ASP A 73 -14.84 -18.24 5.95
CA ASP A 73 -13.82 -18.52 6.97
C ASP A 73 -12.94 -17.29 7.31
N SER A 74 -12.92 -16.27 6.44
CA SER A 74 -12.18 -15.02 6.66
C SER A 74 -12.86 -14.07 7.65
N SER A 75 -14.13 -14.33 8.01
CA SER A 75 -14.94 -13.50 8.94
C SER A 75 -14.33 -13.36 10.34
N LEU A 76 -13.41 -14.26 10.71
CA LEU A 76 -12.65 -14.20 11.95
C LEU A 76 -11.43 -13.25 11.87
N GLN A 77 -10.92 -12.95 10.68
CA GLN A 77 -9.76 -12.11 10.43
C GLN A 77 -10.19 -10.64 10.24
N LYS A 78 -10.08 -9.87 11.32
CA LYS A 78 -10.69 -8.54 11.44
C LYS A 78 -9.69 -7.39 11.44
N TYR A 79 -8.43 -7.66 11.78
CA TYR A 79 -7.46 -6.61 12.10
C TYR A 79 -6.23 -6.67 11.21
N ILE A 80 -5.67 -5.50 10.90
CA ILE A 80 -4.32 -5.40 10.37
C ILE A 80 -3.39 -5.19 11.57
N TYR A 81 -2.36 -6.02 11.71
CA TYR A 81 -1.36 -5.83 12.76
C TYR A 81 -0.09 -5.23 12.18
N LEU A 82 0.40 -4.17 12.81
CA LEU A 82 1.74 -3.64 12.58
C LEU A 82 2.63 -4.04 13.75
N THR A 83 3.92 -4.25 13.48
CA THR A 83 4.94 -4.41 14.51
C THR A 83 6.20 -3.65 14.10
N LEU A 84 6.91 -3.09 15.07
CA LEU A 84 8.19 -2.44 14.85
C LEU A 84 9.29 -3.43 15.17
N LEU A 85 10.25 -3.60 14.26
CA LEU A 85 11.39 -4.49 14.48
C LEU A 85 12.33 -3.96 15.57
N ASP A 86 12.40 -2.63 15.69
CA ASP A 86 13.28 -1.87 16.56
C ASP A 86 12.54 -0.66 17.15
N ASN A 87 13.15 -0.04 18.16
CA ASN A 87 12.77 1.29 18.66
C ASN A 87 13.83 2.31 18.23
N ASP A 88 14.18 2.33 16.94
CA ASP A 88 15.16 3.28 16.42
C ASP A 88 14.65 4.71 16.63
N ASP A 89 15.49 5.59 17.20
CA ASP A 89 15.14 6.99 17.42
C ASP A 89 14.71 7.69 16.13
N ARG A 90 15.16 7.24 14.96
CA ARG A 90 14.74 7.75 13.64
C ARG A 90 13.27 7.41 13.34
N LEU A 91 12.69 6.38 13.94
CA LEU A 91 11.25 6.10 13.84
C LEU A 91 10.41 7.21 14.49
N SER A 92 10.98 8.00 15.41
CA SER A 92 10.31 9.21 15.90
C SER A 92 10.04 10.22 14.78
N LEU A 93 10.85 10.24 13.71
CA LEU A 93 10.63 11.09 12.54
C LEU A 93 9.41 10.66 11.72
N LEU A 94 9.06 9.38 11.80
CA LEU A 94 7.95 8.78 11.07
C LEU A 94 6.63 8.85 11.84
N ASN A 95 6.70 8.87 13.17
CA ASN A 95 5.56 8.77 14.09
C ASN A 95 4.64 7.61 13.71
N ILE A 96 4.87 6.43 14.30
CA ILE A 96 4.11 5.21 14.01
C ILE A 96 2.60 5.40 14.12
N ASN A 97 2.12 6.31 14.97
CA ASN A 97 0.69 6.60 15.09
C ASN A 97 0.09 7.19 13.81
N HIS A 98 0.85 7.99 13.05
CA HIS A 98 0.40 8.47 11.75
C HIS A 98 0.28 7.33 10.73
N LEU A 99 1.18 6.35 10.76
CA LEU A 99 1.06 5.17 9.90
C LEU A 99 -0.14 4.30 10.28
N ILE A 100 -0.37 4.09 11.58
CA ILE A 100 -1.54 3.37 12.08
C ILE A 100 -2.82 4.07 11.62
N ASP A 101 -2.94 5.38 11.86
CA ASP A 101 -4.11 6.17 11.50
C ASP A 101 -4.35 6.19 9.98
N TYR A 102 -3.31 6.45 9.20
CA TYR A 102 -3.41 6.43 7.73
C TYR A 102 -3.83 5.05 7.21
N THR A 103 -3.21 3.98 7.71
CA THR A 103 -3.51 2.61 7.28
C THR A 103 -4.95 2.24 7.62
N GLN A 104 -5.43 2.64 8.80
CA GLN A 104 -6.81 2.42 9.23
C GLN A 104 -7.81 3.15 8.32
N ARG A 105 -7.58 4.43 8.04
CA ARG A 105 -8.41 5.23 7.12
C ARG A 105 -8.33 4.68 5.69
N PHE A 106 -7.18 4.18 5.27
CA PHE A 106 -6.99 3.65 3.93
C PHE A 106 -7.70 2.32 3.71
N PHE A 107 -7.57 1.37 4.63
CA PHE A 107 -8.18 0.04 4.49
C PHE A 107 -9.57 -0.05 5.12
N GLN A 108 -10.03 1.00 5.81
CA GLN A 108 -11.29 1.00 6.58
C GLN A 108 -11.38 -0.22 7.50
N THR A 109 -10.24 -0.56 8.10
CA THR A 109 -10.02 -1.76 8.90
C THR A 109 -9.19 -1.35 10.10
N GLU A 110 -9.57 -1.79 11.31
CA GLU A 110 -8.85 -1.44 12.52
C GLU A 110 -7.39 -1.96 12.48
N VAL A 111 -6.46 -1.08 12.83
CA VAL A 111 -5.01 -1.37 12.83
C VAL A 111 -4.50 -1.42 14.25
N LYS A 112 -3.85 -2.53 14.62
CA LYS A 112 -3.32 -2.78 15.96
C LYS A 112 -1.80 -2.85 15.95
N LEU A 113 -1.16 -2.26 16.95
CA LEU A 113 0.27 -2.43 17.18
C LEU A 113 0.53 -3.67 18.04
N LEU A 114 1.33 -4.60 17.53
CA LEU A 114 1.80 -5.77 18.26
C LEU A 114 3.27 -5.58 18.66
N PRO A 115 3.60 -5.40 19.95
CA PRO A 115 4.99 -5.26 20.41
C PRO A 115 5.69 -6.63 20.46
N LEU A 116 5.98 -7.20 19.28
CA LEU A 116 6.58 -8.53 19.16
C LEU A 116 8.06 -8.53 19.56
N PHE A 117 8.79 -7.48 19.19
CA PHE A 117 10.22 -7.34 19.45
C PHE A 117 10.42 -6.47 20.70
N THR A 118 11.05 -7.03 21.72
CA THR A 118 11.32 -6.34 23.00
C THR A 118 12.70 -5.72 23.05
N ASN A 119 13.62 -6.22 22.22
CA ASN A 119 14.97 -5.70 22.13
C ASN A 119 15.51 -5.87 20.71
N PHE A 120 16.33 -4.93 20.27
CA PHE A 120 16.98 -4.94 18.97
C PHE A 120 18.34 -4.26 19.09
N ILE A 121 19.44 -5.02 19.02
CA ILE A 121 20.79 -4.54 19.34
C ILE A 121 21.82 -4.98 18.30
N TRP A 122 22.81 -4.13 18.09
CA TRP A 122 23.99 -4.45 17.27
C TRP A 122 25.02 -5.23 18.09
N ASN A 123 25.37 -6.43 17.66
CA ASN A 123 26.49 -7.17 18.22
C ASN A 123 27.79 -6.80 17.48
N LYS A 124 28.64 -5.99 18.12
CA LYS A 124 29.90 -5.51 17.53
C LYS A 124 30.90 -6.63 17.21
N SER A 125 30.99 -7.67 18.04
CA SER A 125 31.98 -8.74 17.84
C SER A 125 31.60 -9.67 16.68
N LYS A 126 30.30 -9.96 16.56
CA LYS A 126 29.77 -10.81 15.48
C LYS A 126 29.41 -10.02 14.22
N ARG A 127 29.31 -8.69 14.30
CA ARG A 127 28.84 -7.79 13.24
C ARG A 127 27.46 -8.19 12.71
N THR A 128 26.54 -8.46 13.64
CA THR A 128 25.18 -8.92 13.33
C THR A 128 24.17 -8.23 14.23
N TRP A 129 22.95 -8.04 13.71
CA TRP A 129 21.81 -7.65 14.52
C TRP A 129 21.28 -8.81 15.35
N ILE A 130 20.88 -8.52 16.58
CA ILE A 130 20.23 -9.46 17.50
C ILE A 130 18.91 -8.87 17.90
N CYS A 131 17.83 -9.65 17.77
CA CYS A 131 16.52 -9.27 18.26
C CYS A 131 16.05 -10.23 19.36
N THR A 132 15.20 -9.73 20.25
CA THR A 132 14.49 -10.55 21.24
C THR A 132 13.01 -10.51 20.93
N THR A 133 12.41 -11.68 20.69
CA THR A 133 10.96 -11.80 20.46
C THR A 133 10.27 -12.27 21.74
N LYS A 134 9.10 -11.71 22.02
CA LYS A 134 8.22 -12.17 23.08
C LYS A 134 7.17 -13.14 22.54
N SER A 135 7.07 -14.33 23.13
CA SER A 135 6.03 -15.31 22.78
C SER A 135 4.69 -14.97 23.43
N ARG A 136 3.62 -15.68 23.03
CA ARG A 136 2.30 -15.58 23.66
C ARG A 136 2.29 -15.97 25.16
N ASN A 137 3.26 -16.77 25.60
CA ASN A 137 3.37 -17.21 27.00
C ASN A 137 4.36 -16.34 27.80
N ASP A 138 4.60 -15.11 27.34
CA ASP A 138 5.57 -14.15 27.89
C ASP A 138 7.05 -14.59 27.91
N SER A 139 7.37 -15.78 27.37
CA SER A 139 8.76 -16.23 27.24
C SER A 139 9.49 -15.40 26.18
N THR A 140 10.69 -14.94 26.47
CA THR A 140 11.54 -14.25 25.51
C THR A 140 12.51 -15.22 24.84
N LYS A 141 12.83 -14.95 23.57
CA LYS A 141 13.85 -15.68 22.83
C LYS A 141 14.74 -14.70 22.09
N GLU A 142 16.04 -14.82 22.29
CA GLU A 142 17.05 -14.08 21.54
C GLU A 142 17.35 -14.79 20.22
N ILE A 143 17.39 -14.03 19.12
CA ILE A 143 17.69 -14.51 17.77
C ILE A 143 18.75 -13.60 17.14
N THR A 144 19.85 -14.18 16.67
CA THR A 144 20.79 -13.49 15.78
C THR A 144 20.23 -13.47 14.36
N LEU A 145 20.08 -12.29 13.80
CA LEU A 145 19.60 -12.09 12.44
C LEU A 145 20.77 -12.21 11.46
N ARG A 146 20.55 -12.95 10.37
CA ARG A 146 21.48 -13.00 9.25
C ARG A 146 21.64 -11.58 8.70
N THR A 147 22.88 -11.13 8.69
CA THR A 147 23.27 -9.75 8.40
C THR A 147 24.44 -9.77 7.43
N ARG A 148 24.43 -8.88 6.44
CA ARG A 148 25.64 -8.49 5.70
C ARG A 148 26.08 -7.11 6.16
N TYR A 149 27.39 -6.92 6.28
CA TYR A 149 27.98 -5.70 6.85
C TYR A 149 29.26 -5.33 6.12
N ASP A 150 29.36 -4.05 5.74
CA ASP A 150 30.55 -3.48 5.14
C ASP A 150 31.29 -2.63 6.18
N PRO A 151 32.55 -2.96 6.51
CA PRO A 151 33.30 -2.23 7.54
C PRO A 151 33.77 -0.84 7.09
N THR A 152 33.75 -0.53 5.79
CA THR A 152 34.24 0.75 5.27
C THR A 152 33.17 1.84 5.33
N SER A 153 31.95 1.52 4.91
CA SER A 153 30.80 2.43 5.00
C SER A 153 29.99 2.27 6.29
N GLU A 154 30.35 1.29 7.12
CA GLU A 154 29.60 0.84 8.30
C GLU A 154 28.14 0.47 7.99
N HIS A 155 27.81 0.19 6.72
CA HIS A 155 26.47 -0.18 6.33
C HIS A 155 26.14 -1.62 6.70
N SER A 156 24.90 -1.86 7.11
CA SER A 156 24.40 -3.21 7.34
C SER A 156 23.04 -3.41 6.70
N GLN A 157 22.79 -4.64 6.24
CA GLN A 157 21.50 -5.10 5.76
C GLN A 157 21.09 -6.39 6.46
N ILE A 158 19.81 -6.49 6.78
CA ILE A 158 19.19 -7.64 7.43
C ILE A 158 18.51 -8.50 6.38
N CYS A 159 18.69 -9.83 6.47
CA CYS A 159 18.00 -10.76 5.60
C CYS A 159 16.51 -10.81 5.97
N VAL A 160 15.64 -10.40 5.03
CA VAL A 160 14.19 -10.29 5.27
C VAL A 160 13.56 -11.61 5.72
N ASP A 161 14.06 -12.75 5.22
CA ASP A 161 13.54 -14.07 5.55
C ASP A 161 13.60 -14.40 7.04
N ASN A 162 14.62 -13.89 7.74
CA ASN A 162 14.72 -14.09 9.19
C ASN A 162 13.58 -13.39 9.92
N VAL A 163 13.25 -12.16 9.51
CA VAL A 163 12.14 -11.39 10.08
C VAL A 163 10.82 -12.08 9.76
N LEU A 164 10.57 -12.44 8.50
CA LEU A 164 9.35 -13.13 8.08
C LEU A 164 9.11 -14.44 8.84
N ASN A 165 10.14 -15.25 9.03
CA ASN A 165 10.02 -16.51 9.78
C ASN A 165 9.67 -16.30 11.26
N LEU A 166 10.06 -15.17 11.85
CA LEU A 166 9.61 -14.80 13.20
C LEU A 166 8.15 -14.36 13.21
N LEU A 167 7.72 -13.56 12.23
CA LEU A 167 6.32 -13.13 12.11
C LEU A 167 5.35 -14.30 11.92
N LYS A 168 5.72 -15.30 11.11
CA LYS A 168 4.89 -16.50 10.87
C LYS A 168 4.48 -17.23 12.15
N ARG A 169 5.36 -17.21 13.15
CA ARG A 169 5.14 -17.87 14.45
C ARG A 169 4.28 -17.05 15.40
N SER A 170 4.03 -15.79 15.05
CA SER A 170 3.46 -14.79 15.94
C SER A 170 2.18 -14.15 15.39
N VAL A 171 1.81 -14.43 14.13
CA VAL A 171 0.60 -13.89 13.51
C VAL A 171 -0.63 -14.20 14.39
N PRO A 172 -1.38 -13.18 14.83
CA PRO A 172 -2.62 -13.38 15.57
C PRO A 172 -3.66 -14.16 14.73
N GLN A 173 -4.57 -14.86 15.40
CA GLN A 173 -5.60 -15.64 14.68
C GLN A 173 -6.58 -14.72 13.95
N ASP A 174 -6.95 -13.62 14.61
CA ASP A 174 -7.83 -12.55 14.12
C ASP A 174 -7.15 -11.53 13.21
N ALA A 175 -5.87 -11.73 12.86
CA ALA A 175 -5.15 -10.89 11.93
C ALA A 175 -5.55 -11.22 10.48
N ARG A 176 -5.88 -10.21 9.67
CA ARG A 176 -5.79 -10.32 8.20
C ARG A 176 -4.34 -10.46 7.77
N CYS A 177 -3.47 -9.65 8.37
CA CYS A 177 -2.03 -9.75 8.19
C CYS A 177 -1.25 -9.17 9.39
N LEU A 178 0.02 -9.56 9.49
CA LEU A 178 1.00 -9.00 10.42
C LEU A 178 2.20 -8.46 9.63
N VAL A 179 2.44 -7.16 9.73
CA VAL A 179 3.49 -6.46 8.98
C VAL A 179 4.55 -5.92 9.93
N ALA A 180 5.82 -6.29 9.73
CA ALA A 180 6.95 -5.66 10.39
C ALA A 180 7.45 -4.44 9.63
N ILE A 181 7.78 -3.39 10.37
CA ILE A 181 8.34 -2.15 9.85
C ILE A 181 9.67 -1.88 10.54
N THR A 182 10.66 -1.38 9.78
CA THR A 182 11.97 -0.98 10.29
C THR A 182 12.59 0.17 9.49
N LEU A 183 13.61 0.82 10.07
CA LEU A 183 14.53 1.72 9.37
C LEU A 183 15.92 1.09 9.15
N HIS A 184 16.04 -0.23 9.29
CA HIS A 184 17.20 -0.99 8.88
C HIS A 184 17.03 -1.51 7.45
N ASP A 185 18.09 -1.46 6.66
CA ASP A 185 18.05 -1.85 5.25
C ASP A 185 17.88 -3.37 5.09
N PHE A 186 17.23 -3.81 4.02
CA PHE A 186 16.91 -5.22 3.78
C PHE A 186 17.56 -5.78 2.51
N TYR A 187 17.80 -7.08 2.53
CA TYR A 187 18.15 -7.89 1.36
C TYR A 187 17.45 -9.26 1.42
N SER A 188 17.25 -9.90 0.27
CA SER A 188 16.75 -11.29 0.18
C SER A 188 17.84 -12.29 -0.19
N SER A 189 18.76 -11.89 -1.07
CA SER A 189 19.80 -12.73 -1.63
C SER A 189 21.08 -11.94 -1.88
N GLU A 190 22.22 -12.63 -2.00
CA GLU A 190 23.54 -11.99 -2.15
C GLU A 190 23.64 -11.01 -3.34
N PRO A 191 23.05 -11.29 -4.52
CA PRO A 191 23.10 -10.36 -5.67
C PRO A 191 22.27 -9.08 -5.49
N ASP A 192 21.31 -9.06 -4.56
CA ASP A 192 20.41 -7.92 -4.42
C ASP A 192 21.20 -6.71 -3.94
N LEU A 193 20.95 -5.53 -4.53
CA LEU A 193 21.40 -4.27 -3.93
C LEU A 193 20.62 -3.99 -2.64
N PHE A 194 19.30 -4.16 -2.70
CA PHE A 194 18.38 -4.14 -1.57
C PHE A 194 17.01 -4.64 -2.03
N ILE A 195 16.12 -4.82 -1.06
CA ILE A 195 14.68 -4.90 -1.30
C ILE A 195 13.97 -3.92 -0.35
N ALA A 196 12.89 -3.28 -0.80
CA ALA A 196 12.06 -2.45 0.07
C ALA A 196 11.34 -3.30 1.14
N GLY A 197 11.07 -4.55 0.81
CA GLY A 197 10.58 -5.58 1.72
C GLY A 197 10.10 -6.79 0.95
N LEU A 198 9.41 -7.69 1.65
CA LEU A 198 8.88 -8.90 1.07
C LEU A 198 7.59 -9.32 1.79
N ALA A 199 6.59 -9.72 1.02
CA ALA A 199 5.34 -10.28 1.51
C ALA A 199 5.28 -11.80 1.28
N GLN A 200 4.68 -12.52 2.22
CA GLN A 200 4.36 -13.94 2.11
C GLN A 200 2.87 -14.13 2.40
N GLY A 201 2.05 -13.90 1.36
CA GLY A 201 0.57 -13.87 1.44
C GLY A 201 -0.05 -15.09 2.10
N ASN A 202 0.37 -16.31 1.71
CA ASN A 202 -0.13 -17.57 2.31
C ASN A 202 0.10 -17.66 3.83
N ALA A 203 1.11 -16.95 4.33
CA ALA A 203 1.41 -16.90 5.76
C ALA A 203 0.91 -15.62 6.44
N ARG A 204 0.23 -14.72 5.70
CA ARG A 204 -0.33 -13.45 6.16
C ARG A 204 0.71 -12.53 6.82
N VAL A 205 1.96 -12.57 6.37
CA VAL A 205 3.04 -11.78 6.96
C VAL A 205 3.82 -11.01 5.90
N ALA A 206 4.34 -9.85 6.28
CA ALA A 206 5.31 -9.13 5.48
C ALA A 206 6.28 -8.33 6.34
N ALA A 207 7.40 -7.92 5.77
CA ALA A 207 8.37 -7.07 6.42
C ALA A 207 8.89 -6.01 5.45
N PHE A 208 8.83 -4.74 5.84
CA PHE A 208 9.24 -3.59 5.02
C PHE A 208 10.24 -2.70 5.74
N SER A 209 11.17 -2.18 4.95
CA SER A 209 12.17 -1.21 5.37
C SER A 209 11.89 0.14 4.74
N PHE A 210 11.76 1.16 5.59
CA PHE A 210 11.71 2.55 5.14
C PHE A 210 13.09 3.19 5.06
N PHE A 211 14.18 2.43 5.26
CA PHE A 211 15.55 2.96 5.23
C PHE A 211 15.78 3.75 3.94
N ARG A 212 15.56 3.14 2.78
CA ARG A 212 15.80 3.80 1.47
C ARG A 212 14.75 4.82 1.05
N TYR A 213 13.72 5.01 1.86
CA TYR A 213 12.66 5.99 1.62
C TYR A 213 12.99 7.35 2.26
N ASP A 214 14.01 7.41 3.13
CA ASP A 214 14.51 8.66 3.72
C ASP A 214 15.06 9.61 2.64
N PRO A 215 14.48 10.80 2.45
CA PRO A 215 14.91 11.75 1.42
C PRO A 215 16.31 12.34 1.66
N ARG A 216 16.92 12.11 2.84
CA ARG A 216 18.28 12.51 3.15
C ARG A 216 19.33 11.58 2.56
N LEU A 217 18.93 10.36 2.22
CA LEU A 217 19.84 9.33 1.75
C LEU A 217 20.14 9.47 0.25
N LYS A 218 21.39 9.19 -0.07
CA LYS A 218 21.87 8.93 -1.42
C LYS A 218 22.54 7.57 -1.41
N PHE A 219 22.34 6.79 -2.45
CA PHE A 219 22.89 5.47 -2.60
C PHE A 219 23.63 5.34 -3.93
N GLY A 220 24.60 4.43 -3.98
CA GLY A 220 25.18 3.99 -5.23
C GLY A 220 24.31 2.94 -5.93
N ASP A 221 24.47 2.84 -7.24
CA ASP A 221 23.70 1.91 -8.08
C ASP A 221 24.42 0.57 -8.30
N GLU A 222 25.65 0.43 -7.78
CA GLU A 222 26.50 -0.75 -8.00
C GLU A 222 26.75 -1.57 -6.72
N PHE A 223 26.86 -0.89 -5.57
CA PHE A 223 27.22 -1.53 -4.31
C PHE A 223 26.14 -1.28 -3.27
N TRP A 224 25.64 -2.36 -2.67
CA TRP A 224 24.58 -2.30 -1.66
C TRP A 224 24.95 -1.43 -0.44
N TYR A 225 26.25 -1.32 -0.15
CA TYR A 225 26.83 -0.56 0.96
C TYR A 225 27.25 0.86 0.62
N ASP A 226 27.10 1.32 -0.63
CA ASP A 226 27.38 2.71 -0.97
C ASP A 226 26.17 3.57 -0.56
N TRP A 227 26.32 4.30 0.54
CA TRP A 227 25.30 5.20 1.05
C TRP A 227 25.90 6.44 1.69
N LYS A 228 25.16 7.55 1.61
CA LYS A 228 25.48 8.81 2.29
C LYS A 228 24.20 9.44 2.81
N ILE A 229 24.21 9.88 4.07
CA ILE A 229 23.11 10.63 4.65
C ILE A 229 23.48 12.09 4.82
N LYS A 230 22.59 12.99 4.38
CA LYS A 230 22.73 14.41 4.67
C LYS A 230 22.29 14.68 6.11
N GLN A 231 23.19 15.32 6.88
CA GLN A 231 22.94 15.80 8.24
C GLN A 231 22.05 17.07 8.19
N THR A 232 20.81 16.91 7.77
CA THR A 232 19.81 18.00 7.72
C THR A 232 18.49 17.47 8.27
N GLN A 233 17.87 18.21 9.18
CA GLN A 233 16.54 17.88 9.69
C GLN A 233 15.60 19.04 9.38
N SER A 234 14.45 18.71 8.80
CA SER A 234 13.40 19.69 8.51
C SER A 234 12.05 19.00 8.53
N LYS A 235 10.99 19.77 8.79
CA LYS A 235 9.61 19.28 8.72
C LYS A 235 9.30 18.69 7.33
N LEU A 236 9.92 19.22 6.27
CA LEU A 236 9.76 18.72 4.90
C LEU A 236 10.32 17.29 4.74
N ILE A 237 11.43 16.97 5.41
CA ILE A 237 12.02 15.62 5.38
C ILE A 237 11.08 14.62 6.05
N SER A 238 10.60 14.91 7.26
CA SER A 238 9.62 14.06 7.97
C SER A 238 8.35 13.88 7.15
N LYS A 239 7.83 14.97 6.55
CA LYS A 239 6.64 14.93 5.69
C LYS A 239 6.84 14.00 4.48
N THR A 240 7.99 14.12 3.81
CA THR A 240 8.31 13.31 2.63
C THR A 240 8.51 11.85 3.00
N LEU A 241 9.20 11.57 4.11
CA LEU A 241 9.38 10.21 4.62
C LEU A 241 8.03 9.57 4.98
N LEU A 242 7.14 10.31 5.68
CA LEU A 242 5.81 9.82 6.01
C LEU A 242 4.99 9.51 4.76
N LEU A 243 4.92 10.44 3.79
CA LEU A 243 4.19 10.23 2.52
C LEU A 243 4.67 8.99 1.78
N ARG A 244 5.99 8.82 1.69
CA ARG A 244 6.67 7.68 1.09
C ARG A 244 6.37 6.38 1.82
N SER A 245 6.38 6.40 3.15
CA SER A 245 6.11 5.25 3.99
C SER A 245 4.65 4.82 3.93
N CYS A 246 3.72 5.79 3.94
CA CYS A 246 2.28 5.57 3.71
C CYS A 246 2.05 4.83 2.40
N ARG A 247 2.67 5.29 1.30
CA ARG A 247 2.57 4.67 -0.02
C ARG A 247 3.09 3.23 -0.03
N LEU A 248 4.33 2.99 0.41
CA LEU A 248 4.88 1.64 0.42
C LEU A 248 4.02 0.72 1.31
N LEU A 249 3.68 1.16 2.51
CA LEU A 249 2.91 0.34 3.46
C LEU A 249 1.56 -0.08 2.89
N THR A 250 0.82 0.83 2.25
CA THR A 250 -0.49 0.50 1.69
C THR A 250 -0.41 -0.26 0.37
N HIS A 251 0.62 -0.03 -0.46
CA HIS A 251 0.89 -0.87 -1.63
C HIS A 251 1.05 -2.33 -1.20
N GLU A 252 1.91 -2.55 -0.21
CA GLU A 252 2.30 -3.89 0.20
C GLU A 252 1.21 -4.62 1.01
N ILE A 253 0.46 -3.90 1.86
CA ILE A 253 -0.75 -4.47 2.48
C ILE A 253 -1.79 -4.78 1.39
N GLY A 254 -1.85 -4.02 0.30
CA GLY A 254 -2.68 -4.34 -0.87
C GLY A 254 -2.41 -5.74 -1.40
N HIS A 255 -1.13 -6.10 -1.61
CA HIS A 255 -0.72 -7.46 -2.00
C HIS A 255 -1.14 -8.50 -0.96
N LEU A 256 -0.96 -8.21 0.33
CA LEU A 256 -1.39 -9.12 1.41
C LEU A 256 -2.88 -9.36 1.44
N LEU A 257 -3.69 -8.42 0.92
CA LEU A 257 -5.14 -8.52 0.77
C LEU A 257 -5.56 -9.06 -0.61
N GLY A 258 -4.62 -9.55 -1.42
CA GLY A 258 -4.89 -10.20 -2.70
C GLY A 258 -5.05 -9.25 -3.89
N ILE A 259 -4.64 -7.98 -3.77
CA ILE A 259 -4.65 -7.03 -4.88
C ILE A 259 -3.31 -7.11 -5.60
N ASP A 260 -3.32 -7.57 -6.86
CA ASP A 260 -2.11 -7.65 -7.69
C ASP A 260 -1.69 -6.26 -8.21
N HIS A 261 -0.51 -6.21 -8.86
CA HIS A 261 -0.11 -5.03 -9.61
C HIS A 261 -1.17 -4.55 -10.62
N CYS A 262 -1.40 -3.26 -10.63
CA CYS A 262 -2.34 -2.59 -11.52
C CYS A 262 -1.65 -2.15 -12.81
N ILE A 263 -2.31 -2.39 -13.94
CA ILE A 263 -1.84 -1.98 -15.28
C ILE A 263 -2.84 -1.07 -16.00
N TYR A 264 -3.90 -0.64 -15.33
CA TYR A 264 -5.02 0.08 -15.98
C TYR A 264 -4.91 1.60 -15.85
N TYR A 265 -4.37 2.08 -14.74
CA TYR A 265 -4.22 3.50 -14.40
C TYR A 265 -2.85 3.75 -13.78
N ASN A 266 -2.46 5.03 -13.67
CA ASN A 266 -1.47 5.44 -12.69
C ASN A 266 -2.09 5.25 -11.29
N CYS A 267 -1.66 4.21 -10.59
CA CYS A 267 -2.29 3.66 -9.40
C CYS A 267 -1.23 3.37 -8.33
N LEU A 268 -1.61 3.46 -7.05
CA LEU A 268 -0.77 3.00 -5.94
C LEU A 268 -0.25 1.57 -6.16
N MET A 269 -1.03 0.70 -6.80
CA MET A 269 -0.65 -0.71 -7.03
C MET A 269 0.17 -0.89 -8.31
N ASN A 270 0.70 0.14 -8.96
CA ASN A 270 1.61 -0.10 -10.09
C ASN A 270 2.90 -0.78 -9.60
N GLY A 271 3.45 -1.72 -10.38
CA GLY A 271 4.76 -2.29 -10.06
C GLY A 271 5.87 -1.25 -10.19
N SER A 272 6.95 -1.40 -9.42
CA SER A 272 8.12 -0.53 -9.46
C SER A 272 9.42 -1.34 -9.55
N GLY A 273 10.29 -0.98 -10.49
CA GLY A 273 11.62 -1.56 -10.67
C GLY A 273 12.71 -0.83 -9.87
N HIS A 274 12.45 0.43 -9.49
CA HIS A 274 13.37 1.24 -8.70
C HIS A 274 12.65 2.33 -7.89
N LEU A 275 13.33 2.89 -6.89
CA LEU A 275 12.77 3.90 -5.97
C LEU A 275 12.20 5.13 -6.66
N LYS A 276 12.80 5.60 -7.76
CA LYS A 276 12.29 6.77 -8.47
C LYS A 276 10.92 6.51 -9.12
N GLU A 277 10.68 5.28 -9.57
CA GLU A 277 9.40 4.86 -10.14
C GLU A 277 8.38 4.73 -9.03
N ASP A 278 8.72 4.04 -7.94
CA ASP A 278 7.91 3.94 -6.73
C ASP A 278 7.48 5.31 -6.18
N PHE A 279 8.42 6.25 -6.03
CA PHE A 279 8.15 7.60 -5.52
C PHE A 279 7.25 8.42 -6.45
N SER A 280 7.17 8.07 -7.74
CA SER A 280 6.34 8.76 -8.72
C SER A 280 4.88 8.29 -8.71
N GLN A 281 4.59 7.15 -8.08
CA GLN A 281 3.25 6.59 -8.01
C GLN A 281 2.34 7.44 -7.13
N PRO A 282 1.02 7.46 -7.39
CA PRO A 282 0.08 8.17 -6.55
C PRO A 282 -0.07 7.48 -5.20
N LEU A 283 -0.56 8.24 -4.22
CA LEU A 283 -0.81 7.70 -2.88
C LEU A 283 -2.08 6.81 -2.82
N PHE A 284 -2.97 6.90 -3.82
CA PHE A 284 -4.30 6.28 -3.77
C PHE A 284 -4.55 5.28 -4.90
N LEU A 285 -5.47 4.33 -4.63
CA LEU A 285 -5.95 3.35 -5.59
C LEU A 285 -6.73 4.00 -6.73
N CYS A 286 -6.65 3.38 -7.92
CA CYS A 286 -7.53 3.69 -9.03
C CYS A 286 -8.94 3.11 -8.81
N PRO A 287 -9.96 3.43 -9.65
CA PRO A 287 -11.32 2.93 -9.47
C PRO A 287 -11.42 1.41 -9.43
N ILE A 288 -10.58 0.69 -10.19
CA ILE A 288 -10.58 -0.77 -10.25
C ILE A 288 -10.12 -1.35 -8.91
N ASP A 289 -8.95 -0.96 -8.42
CA ASP A 289 -8.41 -1.51 -7.18
C ASP A 289 -9.15 -0.98 -5.95
N MET A 290 -9.71 0.23 -6.03
CA MET A 290 -10.60 0.76 -4.99
C MET A 290 -11.89 -0.07 -4.90
N ARG A 291 -12.44 -0.54 -6.03
CA ARG A 291 -13.58 -1.46 -6.05
C ARG A 291 -13.22 -2.82 -5.43
N LYS A 292 -12.07 -3.39 -5.77
CA LYS A 292 -11.57 -4.63 -5.14
C LYS A 292 -11.46 -4.48 -3.63
N LEU A 293 -10.86 -3.39 -3.16
CA LEU A 293 -10.72 -3.14 -1.74
C LEU A 293 -12.07 -2.89 -1.04
N SER A 294 -13.01 -2.21 -1.70
CA SER A 294 -14.37 -2.02 -1.20
C SER A 294 -15.10 -3.35 -1.04
N GLU A 295 -14.80 -4.36 -1.86
CA GLU A 295 -15.36 -5.69 -1.67
C GLU A 295 -14.97 -6.32 -0.33
N LEU A 296 -13.71 -6.14 0.10
CA LEU A 296 -13.18 -6.71 1.35
C LEU A 296 -13.65 -6.00 2.62
N ALA A 297 -13.80 -4.68 2.54
CA ALA A 297 -14.04 -3.84 3.71
C ALA A 297 -15.43 -3.20 3.72
N LYS A 298 -16.19 -3.31 2.62
CA LYS A 298 -17.59 -2.86 2.48
C LYS A 298 -17.82 -1.40 2.91
N PHE A 299 -16.84 -0.53 2.66
CA PHE A 299 -16.90 0.88 3.06
C PHE A 299 -17.63 1.78 2.06
N ASP A 300 -18.08 2.93 2.55
CA ASP A 300 -18.55 4.05 1.74
C ASP A 300 -17.37 4.87 1.17
N PHE A 301 -17.38 5.10 -0.15
CA PHE A 301 -16.28 5.77 -0.84
C PHE A 301 -16.11 7.23 -0.42
N ILE A 302 -17.22 7.95 -0.17
CA ILE A 302 -17.20 9.37 0.22
C ILE A 302 -16.59 9.48 1.61
N GLN A 303 -17.12 8.73 2.58
CA GLN A 303 -16.62 8.73 3.96
C GLN A 303 -15.13 8.39 4.01
N ARG A 304 -14.69 7.36 3.27
CA ARG A 304 -13.27 6.99 3.21
C ARG A 304 -12.43 8.13 2.66
N TYR A 305 -12.86 8.79 1.57
CA TYR A 305 -12.10 9.89 0.98
C TYR A 305 -12.08 11.13 1.89
N GLU A 306 -13.15 11.42 2.64
CA GLU A 306 -13.18 12.50 3.64
C GLU A 306 -12.17 12.23 4.77
N GLN A 307 -12.12 11.00 5.27
CA GLN A 307 -11.14 10.62 6.30
C GLN A 307 -9.70 10.69 5.78
N LEU A 308 -9.45 10.30 4.53
CA LEU A 308 -8.13 10.44 3.92
C LEU A 308 -7.76 11.92 3.69
N LEU A 309 -8.74 12.77 3.36
CA LEU A 309 -8.55 14.21 3.17
C LEU A 309 -8.17 14.88 4.49
N GLU A 310 -8.84 14.51 5.59
CA GLU A 310 -8.49 14.96 6.94
C GLU A 310 -7.02 14.64 7.26
N PHE A 311 -6.61 13.38 7.10
CA PHE A 311 -5.23 12.96 7.34
C PHE A 311 -4.22 13.74 6.47
N CYS A 312 -4.51 13.88 5.17
CA CYS A 312 -3.64 14.60 4.25
C CYS A 312 -3.53 16.09 4.61
N THR A 313 -4.61 16.70 5.10
CA THR A 313 -4.66 18.08 5.57
C THR A 313 -3.80 18.30 6.80
N GLU A 314 -3.95 17.44 7.81
CA GLU A 314 -3.14 17.46 9.04
C GLU A 314 -1.64 17.33 8.74
N ASN A 315 -1.29 16.48 7.76
CA ASN A 315 0.08 16.20 7.36
C ASN A 315 0.60 17.07 6.20
N GLN A 316 -0.21 18.01 5.70
CA GLN A 316 0.14 19.00 4.66
C GLN A 316 0.59 18.37 3.32
N PHE A 317 -0.07 17.29 2.92
CA PHE A 317 0.11 16.59 1.65
C PHE A 317 -0.66 17.31 0.53
N LYS A 318 -0.14 18.47 0.10
CA LYS A 318 -0.87 19.43 -0.76
C LYS A 318 -1.38 18.83 -2.07
N ASP A 319 -0.58 18.01 -2.73
CA ASP A 319 -0.95 17.43 -4.03
C ASP A 319 -2.06 16.40 -3.84
N GLU A 320 -2.00 15.63 -2.75
CA GLU A 320 -2.99 14.64 -2.34
C GLU A 320 -4.30 15.28 -1.88
N ILE A 321 -4.25 16.42 -1.16
CA ILE A 321 -5.42 17.20 -0.75
C ILE A 321 -6.22 17.64 -1.98
N ASN A 322 -5.56 18.33 -2.93
CA ASN A 322 -6.22 18.82 -4.14
C ASN A 322 -6.87 17.69 -4.95
N LEU A 323 -6.21 16.52 -5.00
CA LEU A 323 -6.71 15.34 -5.69
C LEU A 323 -7.97 14.78 -5.01
N LEU A 324 -7.97 14.69 -3.68
CA LEU A 324 -9.10 14.18 -2.90
C LEU A 324 -10.29 15.13 -2.95
N GLU A 325 -10.09 16.44 -2.80
CA GLU A 325 -11.15 17.45 -2.89
C GLU A 325 -11.90 17.37 -4.21
N LYS A 326 -11.17 17.37 -5.33
CA LYS A 326 -11.76 17.23 -6.67
C LYS A 326 -12.59 15.95 -6.81
N ARG A 327 -12.08 14.83 -6.31
CA ARG A 327 -12.75 13.53 -6.42
C ARG A 327 -13.97 13.41 -5.51
N LEU A 328 -13.90 14.00 -4.32
CA LEU A 328 -15.02 14.08 -3.37
C LEU A 328 -16.17 14.90 -3.93
N GLU A 329 -15.88 16.03 -4.56
CA GLU A 329 -16.89 16.86 -5.23
C GLU A 329 -17.68 16.04 -6.26
N ILE A 330 -16.97 15.33 -7.15
CA ILE A 330 -17.59 14.46 -8.15
C ILE A 330 -18.48 13.38 -7.50
N LEU A 331 -17.96 12.67 -6.50
CA LEU A 331 -18.70 11.59 -5.83
C LEU A 331 -19.96 12.09 -5.10
N LYS A 332 -19.89 13.27 -4.47
CA LYS A 332 -21.04 13.88 -3.78
C LYS A 332 -22.11 14.29 -4.78
N ASN A 333 -21.72 14.95 -5.87
CA ASN A 333 -22.64 15.33 -6.95
C ASN A 333 -23.31 14.08 -7.58
N ASP A 334 -22.55 13.02 -7.84
CA ASP A 334 -23.07 11.75 -8.36
C ASP A 334 -24.13 11.14 -7.42
N LYS A 335 -23.85 11.15 -6.11
CA LYS A 335 -24.78 10.63 -5.09
C LYS A 335 -26.10 11.42 -5.06
N GLU A 336 -26.04 12.74 -5.08
CA GLU A 336 -27.22 13.62 -5.11
C GLU A 336 -28.07 13.40 -6.36
N ILE A 337 -27.44 13.23 -7.53
CA ILE A 337 -28.13 12.93 -8.79
C ILE A 337 -28.88 11.59 -8.71
N ILE A 338 -28.24 10.56 -8.14
CA ILE A 338 -28.84 9.23 -7.97
C ILE A 338 -30.03 9.30 -7.01
N GLU A 339 -29.89 9.98 -5.87
CA GLU A 339 -30.94 10.15 -4.88
C GLU A 339 -32.15 10.92 -5.45
N THR A 340 -31.89 11.99 -6.21
CA THR A 340 -32.94 12.77 -6.89
C THR A 340 -33.72 11.94 -7.91
N LYS A 341 -33.04 11.08 -8.68
CA LYS A 341 -33.69 10.16 -9.63
C LYS A 341 -34.55 9.11 -8.93
N LYS A 342 -34.09 8.56 -7.80
CA LYS A 342 -34.86 7.61 -6.98
C LYS A 342 -36.15 8.25 -6.46
N ASN A 343 -36.07 9.46 -5.94
CA ASN A 343 -37.25 10.18 -5.40
C ASN A 343 -38.28 10.52 -6.50
N LYS A 344 -37.84 10.94 -7.69
CA LYS A 344 -38.75 11.18 -8.83
C LYS A 344 -39.46 9.90 -9.30
N ASN A 345 -38.77 8.76 -9.27
CA ASN A 345 -39.36 7.47 -9.65
C ASN A 345 -40.35 6.97 -8.58
N SER A 346 -40.06 7.13 -7.28
CA SER A 346 -40.99 6.77 -6.21
C SER A 346 -42.26 7.63 -6.23
N ASP A 347 -42.13 8.93 -6.53
CA ASP A 347 -43.27 9.83 -6.68
C ASP A 347 -44.12 9.46 -7.91
N GLY A 348 -43.47 9.09 -9.03
CA GLY A 348 -44.13 8.58 -10.23
C GLY A 348 -44.91 7.29 -10.00
N GLU A 349 -44.35 6.33 -9.25
CA GLU A 349 -45.02 5.09 -8.87
C GLU A 349 -46.18 5.33 -7.91
N GLN A 350 -46.03 6.22 -6.93
CA GLN A 350 -47.13 6.61 -6.03
C GLN A 350 -48.28 7.29 -6.79
N ILE A 351 -47.98 8.20 -7.73
CA ILE A 351 -48.99 8.85 -8.57
C ILE A 351 -49.73 7.82 -9.44
N GLN A 352 -49.04 6.83 -10.01
CA GLN A 352 -49.67 5.75 -10.77
C GLN A 352 -50.55 4.84 -9.90
N LYS A 353 -50.13 4.55 -8.66
CA LYS A 353 -50.89 3.75 -7.70
C LYS A 353 -52.16 4.48 -7.25
N VAL A 354 -52.10 5.78 -6.99
CA VAL A 354 -53.27 6.63 -6.67
C VAL A 354 -54.22 6.74 -7.87
N LYS A 355 -53.70 6.86 -9.10
CA LYS A 355 -54.54 6.88 -10.33
C LYS A 355 -55.23 5.54 -10.59
N ARG A 356 -54.63 4.40 -10.21
CA ARG A 356 -55.26 3.06 -10.30
C ARG A 356 -56.34 2.86 -9.24
N LEU A 357 -56.17 3.42 -8.04
CA LEU A 357 -57.16 3.35 -6.96
C LEU A 357 -58.39 4.24 -7.18
N LYS A 358 -58.26 5.33 -7.96
CA LYS A 358 -59.38 6.21 -8.35
C LYS A 358 -60.14 5.76 -9.62
N LYS A 359 -59.72 4.64 -10.24
CA LYS A 359 -60.34 4.06 -11.45
C LYS A 359 -61.07 2.73 -11.18
N LYS A 360 -61.11 2.28 -9.92
CA LYS A 360 -62.06 1.28 -9.41
C LYS A 360 -63.07 2.00 -8.54
#